data_AF-A0A2A6LMT1-F1
#
_entry.id   AF-A0A2A6LMT1-F1
#
_cell.length_a   1.000
_cell.length_b   1.000
_cell.length_c   1.000
_cell.angle_alpha   90.00
_cell.angle_beta   90.00
_cell.angle_gamma   90.00
#
_symmetry.space_group_name_H-M   'P 1'
#
loop_
_entity.id
_entity.type
_entity.pdbx_description
1 polymer ?
#
loop_
_entity_poly.entity_id
_entity_poly.type
_entity_poly.pdbx_seq_one_letter_code
_entity_poly.pdbx_strand_id
1 'polypeptide(L)'
;VSPVQKTWPHVSIWQGTRDRVVHPGNAEASASQWLDVIGMQAAMGRSVKKPWGTLVRWDRKSQRQVSFYSLQGFGHGLPVRSSKRKTGRASDPYVLDAGISGPNELMRLWGLERPASVH
;
A
#
# COMPACT_ATOMS: atom_id res chain seq x y z
N VAL A 1 31.35 5.68 -0.10
CA VAL A 1 30.55 5.30 1.09
C VAL A 1 29.23 6.05 0.98
N SER A 2 28.09 5.37 0.84
CA SER A 2 26.79 6.06 0.90
C SER A 2 26.64 6.70 2.29
N PRO A 3 26.06 7.91 2.39
CA PRO A 3 25.87 8.57 3.68
C PRO A 3 25.13 7.63 4.62
N VAL A 4 25.54 7.61 5.90
CA VAL A 4 24.88 6.82 6.94
C VAL A 4 23.43 7.29 7.04
N GLN A 5 22.51 6.51 6.44
CA GLN A 5 21.08 6.80 6.49
C GLN A 5 20.62 6.63 7.93
N LYS A 6 20.36 7.75 8.62
CA LYS A 6 19.97 7.73 10.03
C LYS A 6 18.52 7.28 10.25
N THR A 7 17.64 7.43 9.25
CA THR A 7 16.21 7.07 9.38
C THR A 7 15.56 6.66 8.04
N TRP A 8 14.83 5.55 7.96
CA TRP A 8 14.20 5.02 6.72
C TRP A 8 12.73 5.38 6.61
N PRO A 9 12.11 5.88 5.52
CA PRO A 9 10.69 6.30 5.53
C PRO A 9 9.70 5.19 5.94
N HIS A 10 8.44 5.56 6.22
CA HIS A 10 7.36 4.58 6.20
C HIS A 10 7.18 4.04 4.78
N VAL A 11 7.03 2.74 4.63
CA VAL A 11 6.94 2.08 3.33
C VAL A 11 5.59 1.38 3.21
N SER A 12 4.90 1.62 2.09
CA SER A 12 3.70 0.88 1.72
C SER A 12 3.88 0.26 0.34
N ILE A 13 3.67 -1.04 0.25
CA ILE A 13 3.76 -1.82 -0.98
C ILE A 13 2.35 -2.29 -1.32
N TRP A 14 1.95 -2.14 -2.58
CA TRP A 14 0.60 -2.43 -3.06
C TRP A 14 0.68 -3.33 -4.27
N GLN A 15 -0.11 -4.41 -4.27
CA GLN A 15 -0.07 -5.38 -5.35
C GLN A 15 -1.44 -6.02 -5.57
N GLY A 16 -1.85 -6.10 -6.83
CA GLY A 16 -2.97 -6.92 -7.25
C GLY A 16 -2.57 -8.39 -7.38
N THR A 17 -3.36 -9.30 -6.82
CA THR A 17 -3.14 -10.76 -6.92
C THR A 17 -3.41 -11.33 -8.31
N ARG A 18 -4.04 -10.55 -9.20
CA ARG A 18 -4.27 -10.89 -10.62
C ARG A 18 -3.57 -9.93 -11.56
N ASP A 19 -2.57 -9.18 -11.08
CA ASP A 19 -1.73 -8.36 -11.93
C ASP A 19 -0.96 -9.26 -12.92
N ARG A 20 -1.08 -8.93 -14.21
CA ARG A 20 -0.42 -9.64 -15.33
C ARG A 20 0.67 -8.80 -16.00
N VAL A 21 0.86 -7.55 -15.56
CA VAL A 21 1.90 -6.64 -16.05
C VAL A 21 3.11 -6.73 -15.14
N VAL A 22 2.91 -6.73 -13.82
CA VAL A 22 3.96 -6.91 -12.82
C VAL A 22 3.63 -8.13 -11.96
N HIS A 23 4.54 -9.11 -11.97
CA HIS A 23 4.34 -10.37 -11.24
C HIS A 23 4.17 -10.09 -9.73
N PRO A 24 3.14 -10.64 -9.05
CA PRO A 24 2.90 -10.37 -7.63
C PRO A 24 4.08 -10.69 -6.70
N GLY A 25 4.92 -11.66 -7.07
CA GLY A 25 6.16 -11.97 -6.35
C GLY A 25 7.15 -10.80 -6.25
N ASN A 26 7.08 -9.80 -7.14
CA ASN A 26 7.90 -8.59 -7.02
C ASN A 26 7.54 -7.77 -5.76
N ALA A 27 6.26 -7.74 -5.38
CA ALA A 27 5.83 -7.08 -4.16
C ALA A 27 6.29 -7.83 -2.90
N GLU A 28 6.29 -9.17 -2.95
CA GLU A 28 6.85 -10.01 -1.87
C GLU A 28 8.35 -9.80 -1.72
N ALA A 29 9.10 -9.78 -2.84
CA ALA A 29 10.52 -9.49 -2.86
C ALA A 29 10.82 -8.06 -2.35
N SER A 30 10.02 -7.08 -2.75
CA SER A 30 10.14 -5.70 -2.26
C SER A 30 9.90 -5.62 -0.75
N ALA A 31 8.91 -6.34 -0.23
CA ALA A 31 8.65 -6.41 1.20
C ALA A 31 9.84 -7.04 1.93
N SER A 32 10.38 -8.16 1.43
CA SER A 32 11.57 -8.80 1.97
C SER A 32 12.77 -7.85 2.04
N GLN A 33 13.06 -7.15 0.95
CA GLN A 33 14.18 -6.20 0.90
C GLN A 33 14.03 -5.09 1.94
N TRP A 34 12.83 -4.53 2.10
CA TRP A 34 12.60 -3.50 3.11
C TRP A 34 12.70 -4.02 4.54
N LEU A 35 12.28 -5.27 4.77
CA LEU A 35 12.43 -5.93 6.07
C LEU A 35 13.89 -6.15 6.43
N ASP A 36 14.72 -6.53 5.46
CA ASP A 36 16.18 -6.64 5.64
C ASP A 36 16.80 -5.28 6.02
N VAL A 37 16.40 -4.21 5.31
CA VAL A 37 16.88 -2.84 5.56
C VAL A 37 16.56 -2.37 6.99
N ILE A 38 15.41 -2.75 7.55
CA ILE A 38 15.00 -2.35 8.91
C ILE A 38 15.32 -3.41 9.98
N GLY A 39 15.96 -4.53 9.61
CA GLY A 39 16.32 -5.61 10.53
C GLY A 39 15.11 -6.29 11.18
N MET A 40 14.05 -6.52 10.41
CA MET A 40 12.83 -7.20 10.90
C MET A 40 12.62 -8.52 10.18
N GLN A 41 12.21 -9.56 10.92
CA GLN A 41 11.89 -10.85 10.32
C GLN A 41 10.47 -10.85 9.76
N ALA A 42 10.25 -11.53 8.63
CA ALA A 42 8.94 -11.65 8.02
C ALA A 42 7.86 -12.20 8.98
N ALA A 43 8.22 -13.15 9.85
CA ALA A 43 7.33 -13.75 10.84
C ALA A 43 6.77 -12.75 11.88
N MET A 44 7.39 -11.58 12.04
CA MET A 44 6.88 -10.52 12.93
C MET A 44 5.67 -9.76 12.33
N GLY A 45 5.31 -10.06 11.08
CA GLY A 45 4.22 -9.41 10.36
C GLY A 45 2.86 -9.77 10.95
N ARG A 46 2.04 -8.75 11.24
CA ARG A 46 0.65 -8.94 11.64
C ARG A 46 -0.24 -8.88 10.40
N SER A 47 -0.88 -9.99 10.10
CA SER A 47 -1.80 -10.11 8.96
C SER A 47 -3.24 -9.83 9.38
N VAL A 48 -3.95 -9.03 8.59
CA VAL A 48 -5.36 -8.68 8.80
C VAL A 48 -6.11 -8.87 7.48
N LYS A 49 -7.14 -9.71 7.51
CA LYS A 49 -8.08 -9.83 6.39
C LYS A 49 -8.98 -8.61 6.32
N LYS A 50 -9.21 -8.12 5.10
CA LYS A 50 -10.03 -6.95 4.78
C LYS A 50 -10.99 -7.30 3.63
N PRO A 51 -12.09 -6.57 3.46
CA PRO A 51 -13.02 -6.81 2.34
C PRO A 51 -12.35 -6.74 0.95
N TRP A 52 -11.29 -5.95 0.81
CA TRP A 52 -10.53 -5.77 -0.44
C TRP A 52 -9.32 -6.71 -0.58
N GLY A 53 -9.01 -7.54 0.44
CA GLY A 53 -7.85 -8.42 0.40
C GLY A 53 -7.17 -8.61 1.75
N THR A 54 -5.84 -8.59 1.78
CA THR A 54 -5.04 -8.81 2.99
C THR A 54 -4.08 -7.65 3.21
N LEU A 55 -3.95 -7.21 4.46
CA LEU A 55 -2.96 -6.25 4.90
C LEU A 55 -1.98 -6.92 5.85
N VAL A 56 -0.69 -6.89 5.53
CA VAL A 56 0.37 -7.31 6.46
C VAL A 56 1.13 -6.07 6.92
N ARG A 57 1.35 -5.95 8.23
CA ARG A 57 2.07 -4.83 8.83
C ARG A 57 3.23 -5.32 9.67
N TRP A 58 4.38 -4.69 9.47
CA TRP A 58 5.60 -4.84 10.24
C TRP A 58 5.89 -3.51 10.92
N ASP A 59 5.74 -3.45 12.23
CA ASP A 59 6.05 -2.28 13.04
C ASP A 59 6.61 -2.68 14.41
N ARG A 60 7.35 -1.76 15.03
CA ARG A 60 7.74 -1.80 16.45
C ARG A 60 7.30 -0.48 17.06
N LYS A 61 6.97 -0.45 18.36
CA LYS A 61 6.48 0.76 19.08
C LYS A 61 7.38 2.00 18.91
N SER A 62 8.65 1.82 18.53
CA SER A 62 9.64 2.88 18.28
C SER A 62 10.22 2.88 16.85
N GLN A 63 9.72 2.05 15.93
CA GLN A 63 10.26 1.94 14.56
C GLN A 63 9.20 2.13 13.49
N ARG A 64 9.69 2.54 12.31
CA ARG A 64 8.87 2.88 11.15
C ARG A 64 8.27 1.62 10.53
N GLN A 65 7.14 1.80 9.86
CA GLN A 65 6.25 0.72 9.45
C GLN A 65 6.48 0.33 7.98
N VAL A 66 6.59 -0.97 7.72
CA VAL A 66 6.37 -1.55 6.39
C VAL A 66 4.95 -2.11 6.35
N SER A 67 4.19 -1.74 5.33
CA SER A 67 2.84 -2.27 5.09
C SER A 67 2.76 -2.90 3.71
N PHE A 68 2.20 -4.10 3.62
CA PHE A 68 1.94 -4.78 2.36
C PHE A 68 0.43 -4.97 2.15
N TYR A 69 -0.10 -4.32 1.12
CA TYR A 69 -1.47 -4.39 0.67
C TYR A 69 -1.57 -5.37 -0.51
N SER A 70 -2.08 -6.57 -0.23
CA SER A 70 -2.38 -7.59 -1.24
C SER A 70 -3.85 -7.52 -1.60
N LEU A 71 -4.16 -6.97 -2.77
CA LEU A 71 -5.52 -6.73 -3.25
C LEU A 71 -6.05 -7.98 -3.96
N GLN A 72 -7.08 -8.60 -3.39
CA GLN A 72 -7.62 -9.87 -3.90
C GLN A 72 -8.37 -9.63 -5.22
N GLY A 73 -8.05 -10.42 -6.25
CA GLY A 73 -8.67 -10.33 -7.57
C GLY A 73 -8.27 -9.10 -8.41
N PHE A 74 -7.49 -8.17 -7.85
CA PHE A 74 -7.14 -6.90 -8.48
C PHE A 74 -6.03 -7.07 -9.54
N GLY A 75 -6.16 -6.36 -10.67
CA GLY A 75 -5.18 -6.35 -11.77
C GLY A 75 -4.12 -5.26 -11.62
N HIS A 76 -3.52 -4.83 -12.73
CA HIS A 76 -2.56 -3.72 -12.74
C HIS A 76 -3.29 -2.36 -12.71
N GLY A 77 -3.02 -1.51 -11.71
CA GLY A 77 -3.57 -0.16 -11.67
C GLY A 77 -3.55 0.52 -10.30
N LEU A 78 -4.01 1.76 -10.26
CA LEU A 78 -4.26 2.56 -9.08
C LEU A 78 -5.60 2.14 -8.43
N PRO A 79 -5.59 1.62 -7.19
CA PRO A 79 -6.82 1.25 -6.49
C PRO A 79 -7.57 2.51 -6.04
N VAL A 80 -8.83 2.61 -6.46
CA VAL A 80 -9.77 3.62 -5.96
C VAL A 80 -10.96 2.95 -5.29
N ARG A 81 -11.66 3.70 -4.46
CA ARG A 81 -12.98 3.31 -3.96
C ARG A 81 -14.01 4.09 -4.74
N SER A 82 -14.72 3.43 -5.64
CA SER A 82 -15.76 4.12 -6.40
C SER A 82 -16.91 4.53 -5.48
N SER A 83 -17.40 5.76 -5.61
CA SER A 83 -18.76 6.07 -5.20
C SER A 83 -19.67 5.66 -6.35
N LYS A 84 -20.86 5.14 -6.06
CA LYS A 84 -21.81 4.56 -7.05
C LYS A 84 -22.17 5.50 -8.23
N ARG A 85 -21.72 6.75 -8.22
CA ARG A 85 -22.01 7.75 -9.25
C ARG A 85 -20.95 7.71 -10.36
N LYS A 86 -21.05 6.70 -11.23
CA LYS A 86 -20.30 6.68 -12.51
C LYS A 86 -20.81 7.81 -13.41
N THR A 87 -20.21 8.98 -13.34
CA THR A 87 -20.52 10.09 -14.25
C THR A 87 -19.79 9.88 -15.56
N GLY A 88 -20.40 9.16 -16.51
CA GLY A 88 -20.25 9.25 -17.98
C GLY A 88 -18.88 9.37 -18.68
N ARG A 89 -17.77 9.47 -17.97
CA ARG A 89 -16.42 9.60 -18.53
C ARG A 89 -15.86 8.20 -18.72
N ALA A 90 -15.21 7.95 -19.86
CA ALA A 90 -14.41 6.75 -20.07
C ALA A 90 -13.49 6.56 -18.86
N SER A 91 -13.62 5.44 -18.15
CA SER A 91 -12.75 5.14 -17.01
C SER A 91 -11.34 4.92 -17.52
N ASP A 92 -10.36 5.65 -16.97
CA ASP A 92 -8.94 5.36 -17.20
C ASP A 92 -8.70 3.86 -16.93
N PRO A 93 -8.09 3.11 -17.88
CA PRO A 93 -7.95 1.66 -17.77
C PRO A 93 -7.10 1.21 -16.59
N TYR A 94 -6.32 2.11 -16.00
CA TYR A 94 -5.48 1.84 -14.84
C TYR A 94 -6.04 2.43 -13.54
N VAL A 95 -7.24 3.01 -13.54
CA VAL A 95 -7.92 3.47 -12.31
C VAL A 95 -9.08 2.53 -12.02
N LEU A 96 -8.84 1.58 -11.13
CA LEU A 96 -9.71 0.42 -10.93
C LEU A 96 -10.33 0.44 -9.54
N ASP A 97 -11.61 0.07 -9.45
CA ASP A 97 -12.28 -0.06 -8.16
C ASP A 97 -11.73 -1.28 -7.39
N ALA A 98 -11.21 -1.03 -6.21
CA ALA A 98 -10.67 -2.03 -5.30
C ALA A 98 -11.47 -2.14 -4.00
N GLY A 99 -12.52 -1.34 -3.81
CA GLY A 99 -13.19 -1.19 -2.51
C GLY A 99 -12.36 -0.45 -1.44
N ILE A 100 -11.15 0.00 -1.80
CA ILE A 100 -10.23 0.83 -1.02
C ILE A 100 -9.62 1.90 -1.93
N SER A 101 -9.43 3.11 -1.40
CA SER A 101 -8.69 4.17 -2.10
C SER A 101 -7.24 4.15 -1.66
N GLY A 102 -6.34 3.73 -2.55
CA GLY A 102 -4.89 3.82 -2.37
C GLY A 102 -4.42 5.25 -2.07
N PRO A 103 -4.86 6.28 -2.83
CA PRO A 103 -4.51 7.67 -2.53
C PRO A 103 -4.90 8.12 -1.11
N ASN A 104 -6.13 7.83 -0.66
CA ASN A 104 -6.55 8.20 0.70
C ASN A 104 -5.77 7.43 1.77
N GLU A 105 -5.44 6.16 1.52
CA GLU A 105 -4.62 5.35 2.43
C GLU A 105 -3.20 5.92 2.55
N LEU A 106 -2.57 6.30 1.43
CA LEU A 106 -1.25 6.93 1.39
C LEU A 106 -1.24 8.26 2.14
N MET A 107 -2.23 9.12 1.89
CA MET A 107 -2.38 10.39 2.61
C MET A 107 -2.43 10.16 4.12
N ARG A 108 -3.24 9.20 4.58
CA ARG A 108 -3.33 8.86 6.00
C ARG A 108 -2.02 8.31 6.57
N LEU A 109 -1.35 7.41 5.84
CA LEU A 109 -0.07 6.82 6.29
C LEU A 109 1.04 7.86 6.41
N TRP A 110 1.02 8.89 5.56
CA TRP A 110 2.03 9.95 5.55
C TRP A 110 1.65 11.17 6.39
N GLY A 111 0.51 11.12 7.10
CA GLY A 111 0.03 12.24 7.91
C GLY A 111 -0.34 13.48 7.08
N LEU A 112 -0.61 13.29 5.79
CA LEU A 112 -1.08 14.35 4.90
C LEU A 112 -2.59 14.50 5.09
N GLU A 113 -2.99 15.05 6.23
CA GLU A 113 -4.39 15.40 6.45
C GLU A 113 -4.79 16.51 5.47
N ARG A 114 -6.05 16.44 5.02
CA ARG A 114 -6.64 17.55 4.27
C ARG A 114 -6.64 18.75 5.23
N PRO A 115 -6.14 19.95 4.83
CA PRO A 115 -6.22 21.11 5.70
C PRO A 115 -7.65 21.24 6.20
N ALA A 116 -7.82 21.53 7.50
CA ALA A 116 -9.13 21.83 8.04
C ALA A 116 -9.78 22.88 7.12
N SER A 117 -11.02 22.63 6.71
CA SER A 117 -11.80 23.63 5.99
C SER A 117 -11.79 24.89 6.84
N VAL A 118 -11.12 25.94 6.37
CA VAL A 118 -11.22 27.26 7.01
C VAL A 118 -12.66 27.70 6.74
N HIS A 119 -13.48 27.67 7.79
CA HIS A 119 -14.80 28.27 7.78
C HIS A 119 -14.69 29.78 7.94
#